data_AF-A0A558R9I7-F1
#
_entry.id   AF-A0A558R9I7-F1
#
_cell.length_a   1.000
_cell.length_b   1.000
_cell.length_c   1.000
_cell.angle_alpha   90.00
_cell.angle_beta   90.00
_cell.angle_gamma   90.00
#
_symmetry.space_group_name_H-M   'P 1'
#
loop_
_entity.id
_entity.type
_entity.pdbx_description
1 polymer ?
#
loop_
_entity_poly.entity_id
_entity_poly.type
_entity_poly.pdbx_seq_one_letter_code
_entity_poly.pdbx_strand_id
1 'polypeptide(L)'
;MTIRHIHVEGGFLTGLDLRLKPGLNVLIGARGTGKTSVIELIRYVFGTRSQTAEDAEQSLKHARATLADGEIVLTASDILDEVTLSRTATEDGPRSDGFLTEEPPIIFSQKEIENVALSEQGRLNLIDAFLSDRSETRRHETDIKDRIRALDRLLKPLRTEVTRLEDELAQRAMLTEKVANLERQQAAFRTQNEIDLAKQERVALLSRALNTLAERDAARGQLMEIIGTWAALLTDLPDRYLPDAPEGDAELAALGARFQQATEQAGDALQRMEVIRDDLDVQRQTLRQQRVKIEGSFREARKAIEDAIAGAGVIEKSLHEARRDLARLDILSRTSADRASRLVTLLTERDALLDDLEKLRGLRFRSRADVANRLNLALQPKIKVSITRSARYAAYTRALIENLRGSGLKYNDVAITLAQTVSPRELVRYVENGDFESLARASGLPRDRAVRVINALSDAGTADVLVVTIEDAVRLRLLDGTEYKDISDLSAGQRCTVILPIIFQHSDRILIIDQPEDHIDNAFIVETLIQSLRKRADDTQIILATHNANIPVLGNADWVVQLVSDGRHGSVAIAEPLEGLGAVGAITSIMEGGLRAFRDRASFYDDHAL
;
A
#
# COMPACT_ATOMS: atom_id res chain seq x y z
N MET A 1 37.49 -12.70 -22.26
CA MET A 1 37.23 -14.08 -21.79
C MET A 1 37.21 -15.06 -22.97
N THR A 2 37.71 -16.28 -22.79
CA THR A 2 37.70 -17.37 -23.79
C THR A 2 37.58 -18.72 -23.07
N ILE A 3 36.65 -19.59 -23.49
CA ILE A 3 36.55 -20.97 -23.01
C ILE A 3 37.68 -21.79 -23.63
N ARG A 4 38.50 -22.44 -22.81
CA ARG A 4 39.68 -23.20 -23.25
C ARG A 4 39.44 -24.70 -23.23
N HIS A 5 38.78 -25.19 -22.19
CA HIS A 5 38.65 -26.61 -21.93
C HIS A 5 37.30 -26.94 -21.30
N ILE A 6 36.72 -28.07 -21.70
CA ILE A 6 35.47 -28.60 -21.16
C ILE A 6 35.69 -30.10 -20.93
N HIS A 7 35.43 -30.53 -19.70
CA HIS A 7 35.47 -31.93 -19.28
C HIS A 7 34.14 -32.32 -18.66
N VAL A 8 33.62 -33.50 -19.01
CA VAL A 8 32.35 -34.01 -18.45
C VAL A 8 32.53 -35.43 -17.93
N GLU A 9 32.12 -35.63 -16.68
CA GLU A 9 32.05 -36.94 -16.04
C GLU A 9 30.59 -37.28 -15.76
N GLY A 10 30.12 -38.45 -16.18
CA GLY A 10 28.75 -38.89 -15.95
C GLY A 10 27.76 -38.55 -17.08
N GLY A 11 26.70 -39.35 -17.16
CA GLY A 11 25.63 -39.21 -18.14
C GLY A 11 26.06 -39.46 -19.59
N PHE A 12 25.36 -38.84 -20.55
CA PHE A 12 25.51 -39.12 -21.99
C PHE A 12 26.88 -38.69 -22.55
N LEU A 13 27.52 -37.69 -21.97
CA LEU A 13 28.82 -37.15 -22.41
C LEU A 13 29.97 -37.59 -21.48
N THR A 14 29.84 -38.73 -20.80
CA THR A 14 30.89 -39.23 -19.90
C THR A 14 32.23 -39.40 -20.62
N GLY A 15 33.28 -38.78 -20.09
CA GLY A 15 34.63 -38.84 -20.65
C GLY A 15 34.86 -37.87 -21.81
N LEU A 16 33.94 -36.93 -22.04
CA LEU A 16 34.13 -35.86 -23.01
C LEU A 16 35.26 -34.95 -22.54
N ASP A 17 36.33 -34.87 -23.34
CA ASP A 17 37.44 -33.93 -23.17
C ASP A 17 37.54 -33.06 -24.43
N LEU A 18 37.16 -31.79 -24.30
CA LEU A 18 37.04 -30.85 -25.43
C LEU A 18 37.90 -29.62 -25.20
N ARG A 19 38.84 -29.36 -26.13
CA ARG A 19 39.66 -28.15 -26.18
C ARG A 19 39.17 -27.21 -27.27
N LEU A 20 39.03 -25.93 -26.93
CA LEU A 20 38.55 -24.87 -27.81
C LEU A 20 39.63 -23.80 -28.04
N LYS A 21 39.49 -23.05 -29.14
CA LYS A 21 40.41 -21.99 -29.55
C LYS A 21 39.72 -20.62 -29.52
N PRO A 22 40.48 -19.50 -29.45
CA PRO A 22 39.93 -18.20 -29.82
C PRO A 22 39.35 -18.22 -31.25
N GLY A 23 38.46 -17.29 -31.57
CA GLY A 23 37.79 -17.24 -32.88
C GLY A 23 36.61 -18.21 -33.01
N LEU A 24 36.34 -18.69 -34.22
CA LEU A 24 35.19 -19.50 -34.60
C LEU A 24 35.46 -21.00 -34.40
N ASN A 25 34.83 -21.58 -33.38
CA ASN A 25 34.80 -23.02 -33.11
C ASN A 25 33.49 -23.59 -33.64
N VAL A 26 33.57 -24.62 -34.48
CA VAL A 26 32.38 -25.24 -35.10
C VAL A 26 32.22 -26.69 -34.66
N LEU A 27 31.15 -26.97 -33.93
CA LEU A 27 30.76 -28.32 -33.52
C LEU A 27 29.90 -28.95 -34.62
N ILE A 28 30.41 -30.02 -35.24
CA ILE A 28 29.72 -30.78 -36.30
C ILE A 28 29.41 -32.20 -35.85
N GLY A 29 28.43 -32.83 -36.50
CA GLY A 29 28.07 -34.22 -36.27
C GLY A 29 26.62 -34.53 -36.66
N ALA A 30 26.26 -35.80 -36.72
CA ALA A 30 24.90 -36.23 -37.02
C ALA A 30 23.88 -35.80 -35.93
N ARG A 31 22.58 -35.96 -36.20
CA ARG A 31 21.55 -35.75 -35.16
C ARG A 31 21.75 -36.76 -34.03
N GLY A 32 21.62 -36.30 -32.78
CA GLY A 32 21.79 -37.14 -31.59
C GLY A 32 23.24 -37.35 -31.10
N THR A 33 24.23 -36.68 -31.70
CA THR A 33 25.64 -36.80 -31.26
C THR A 33 26.02 -35.97 -30.03
N GLY A 34 25.09 -35.18 -29.48
CA GLY A 34 25.32 -34.38 -28.27
C GLY A 34 25.74 -32.92 -28.49
N LYS A 35 25.67 -32.38 -29.72
CA LYS A 35 25.97 -30.95 -30.02
C LYS A 35 25.23 -29.98 -29.10
N THR A 36 23.90 -30.06 -29.09
CA THR A 36 23.03 -29.27 -28.19
C THR A 36 23.36 -29.52 -26.73
N SER A 37 23.63 -30.77 -26.35
CA SER A 37 24.00 -31.12 -24.98
C SER A 37 25.28 -30.42 -24.53
N VAL A 38 26.32 -30.35 -25.35
CA VAL A 38 27.55 -29.59 -25.02
C VAL A 38 27.22 -28.11 -24.76
N ILE A 39 26.44 -27.47 -25.63
CA ILE A 39 26.04 -26.06 -25.48
C ILE A 39 25.23 -25.83 -24.19
N GLU A 40 24.27 -26.70 -23.90
CA GLU A 40 23.44 -26.59 -22.70
C GLU A 40 24.23 -26.87 -21.40
N LEU A 41 25.24 -27.74 -21.45
CA LEU A 41 26.13 -27.93 -20.30
C LEU A 41 27.02 -26.69 -20.06
N ILE A 42 27.51 -26.03 -21.11
CA ILE A 42 28.20 -24.74 -20.98
C ILE A 42 27.26 -23.71 -20.34
N ARG A 43 25.99 -23.63 -20.79
CA ARG A 43 24.99 -22.75 -20.17
C ARG A 43 24.80 -23.07 -18.68
N TYR A 44 24.71 -24.35 -18.35
CA TYR A 44 24.48 -24.83 -16.99
C TYR A 44 25.62 -24.48 -16.02
N VAL A 45 26.88 -24.67 -16.45
CA VAL A 45 28.05 -24.37 -15.62
C VAL A 45 28.28 -22.87 -15.45
N PHE A 46 28.00 -22.04 -16.46
CA PHE A 46 28.05 -20.58 -16.30
C PHE A 46 26.84 -20.01 -15.54
N GLY A 47 25.79 -20.80 -15.34
CA GLY A 47 24.51 -20.28 -14.80
C GLY A 47 23.88 -19.20 -15.70
N THR A 48 24.14 -19.26 -17.01
CA THR A 48 23.68 -18.25 -17.97
C THR A 48 22.16 -18.34 -18.13
N ARG A 49 21.47 -17.18 -18.06
CA ARG A 49 20.01 -17.12 -18.17
C ARG A 49 19.55 -17.23 -19.63
N SER A 50 18.50 -18.00 -19.85
CA SER A 50 17.73 -18.02 -21.09
C SER A 50 16.95 -16.73 -21.32
N GLN A 51 16.56 -16.50 -22.59
CA GLN A 51 15.81 -15.30 -22.98
C GLN A 51 14.34 -15.34 -22.56
N THR A 52 13.79 -16.54 -22.34
CA THR A 52 12.43 -16.77 -21.83
C THR A 52 12.46 -17.71 -20.62
N ALA A 53 11.40 -17.66 -19.80
CA ALA A 53 11.29 -18.51 -18.61
C ALA A 53 11.05 -19.98 -18.95
N GLU A 54 10.32 -20.25 -20.05
CA GLU A 54 10.05 -21.60 -20.52
C GLU A 54 11.33 -22.29 -21.02
N ASP A 55 12.12 -21.57 -21.82
CA ASP A 55 13.40 -22.07 -22.31
C ASP A 55 14.37 -22.33 -21.14
N ALA A 56 14.36 -21.49 -20.10
CA ALA A 56 15.21 -21.68 -18.92
C ALA A 56 14.94 -23.02 -18.20
N GLU A 57 13.66 -23.37 -18.03
CA GLU A 57 13.26 -24.62 -17.38
C GLU A 57 13.62 -25.84 -18.25
N GLN A 58 13.42 -25.74 -19.56
CA GLN A 58 13.77 -26.80 -20.51
C GLN A 58 15.28 -27.02 -20.59
N SER A 59 16.08 -25.96 -20.69
CA SER A 59 17.54 -26.00 -20.66
C SER A 59 18.08 -26.65 -19.40
N LEU A 60 17.54 -26.28 -18.22
CA LEU A 60 17.94 -26.88 -16.94
C LEU A 60 17.62 -28.38 -16.89
N LYS A 61 16.41 -28.77 -17.33
CA LYS A 61 16.01 -30.17 -17.42
C LYS A 61 16.92 -30.96 -18.36
N HIS A 62 17.26 -30.38 -19.52
CA HIS A 62 18.15 -30.99 -20.52
C HIS A 62 19.57 -31.20 -19.99
N ALA A 63 20.13 -30.18 -19.33
CA ALA A 63 21.46 -30.26 -18.73
C ALA A 63 21.53 -31.32 -17.62
N ARG A 64 20.55 -31.35 -16.72
CA ARG A 64 20.47 -32.37 -15.65
C ARG A 64 20.28 -33.78 -16.20
N ALA A 65 19.43 -33.96 -17.21
CA ALA A 65 19.25 -35.25 -17.87
C ALA A 65 20.53 -35.70 -18.60
N THR A 66 21.29 -34.76 -19.18
CA THR A 66 22.55 -35.04 -19.87
C THR A 66 23.65 -35.48 -18.89
N LEU A 67 23.74 -34.84 -17.71
CA LEU A 67 24.74 -35.16 -16.67
C LEU A 67 24.38 -36.39 -15.82
N ALA A 68 23.08 -36.69 -15.65
CA ALA A 68 22.60 -37.66 -14.65
C ALA A 68 23.12 -37.31 -13.24
N ASP A 69 24.03 -38.11 -12.66
CA ASP A 69 24.67 -37.84 -11.36
C ASP A 69 26.10 -37.27 -11.51
N GLY A 70 26.43 -36.82 -12.71
CA GLY A 70 27.76 -36.36 -13.12
C GLY A 70 28.11 -34.92 -12.78
N GLU A 71 29.30 -34.51 -13.24
CA GLU A 71 29.88 -33.19 -13.12
C GLU A 71 30.38 -32.67 -14.46
N ILE A 72 30.15 -31.39 -14.74
CA ILE A 72 30.86 -30.65 -15.77
C ILE A 72 31.94 -29.77 -15.11
N VAL A 73 33.13 -29.78 -15.70
CA VAL A 73 34.24 -28.88 -15.39
C VAL A 73 34.58 -28.09 -16.65
N LEU A 74 34.69 -26.77 -16.53
CA LEU A 74 35.01 -25.87 -17.63
C LEU A 74 36.09 -24.91 -17.19
N THR A 75 37.12 -24.75 -18.02
CA THR A 75 38.19 -23.76 -17.80
C THR A 75 38.05 -22.62 -18.79
N ALA A 76 37.94 -21.40 -18.27
CA ALA A 76 37.87 -20.17 -19.04
C ALA A 76 39.06 -19.26 -18.69
N SER A 77 39.68 -18.71 -19.72
CA SER A 77 40.73 -17.70 -19.59
C SER A 77 40.08 -16.32 -19.60
N ASP A 78 40.28 -15.57 -18.52
CA ASP A 78 39.89 -14.17 -18.41
C ASP A 78 41.12 -13.25 -18.53
N ILE A 79 40.93 -11.93 -18.57
CA ILE A 79 42.02 -10.95 -18.77
C ILE A 79 43.09 -11.04 -17.66
N LEU A 80 42.68 -11.41 -16.45
CA LEU A 80 43.54 -11.41 -15.26
C LEU A 80 44.00 -12.82 -14.84
N ASP A 81 43.15 -13.84 -15.00
CA ASP A 81 43.40 -15.20 -14.51
C ASP A 81 42.71 -16.27 -15.35
N GLU A 82 43.13 -17.52 -15.20
CA GLU A 82 42.42 -18.70 -15.67
C GLU A 82 41.51 -19.22 -14.56
N VAL A 83 40.22 -19.33 -14.85
CA VAL A 83 39.18 -19.70 -13.87
C VAL A 83 38.55 -21.03 -14.27
N THR A 84 38.45 -21.94 -13.32
CA THR A 84 37.74 -23.20 -13.45
C THR A 84 36.36 -23.07 -12.81
N LEU A 85 35.34 -23.36 -13.60
CA LEU A 85 33.96 -23.50 -13.16
C LEU A 85 33.60 -24.98 -13.14
N SER A 86 32.97 -25.45 -12.08
CA SER A 86 32.42 -26.81 -12.06
C SER A 86 31.01 -26.84 -11.49
N ARG A 87 30.21 -27.80 -11.93
CA ARG A 87 28.84 -27.94 -11.44
C ARG A 87 28.34 -29.37 -11.60
N THR A 88 27.82 -29.93 -10.51
CA THR A 88 27.14 -31.23 -10.53
C THR A 88 25.65 -31.08 -10.88
N ALA A 89 24.98 -32.18 -11.22
CA ALA A 89 23.55 -32.15 -11.54
C ALA A 89 22.64 -31.76 -10.36
N THR A 90 23.09 -32.01 -9.14
CA THR A 90 22.33 -31.77 -7.90
C THR A 90 22.53 -30.38 -7.30
N GLU A 91 23.58 -29.65 -7.71
CA GLU A 91 23.90 -28.31 -7.19
C GLU A 91 23.02 -27.19 -7.78
N ASP A 92 22.61 -26.27 -6.91
CA ASP A 92 21.80 -25.11 -7.29
C ASP A 92 22.57 -24.02 -8.05
N GLY A 93 23.90 -23.99 -7.94
CA GLY A 93 24.77 -23.04 -8.63
C GLY A 93 26.17 -23.59 -8.89
N PRO A 94 26.96 -22.92 -9.74
CA PRO A 94 28.31 -23.36 -10.05
C PRO A 94 29.30 -23.10 -8.92
N ARG A 95 30.30 -23.96 -8.81
CA ARG A 95 31.52 -23.80 -8.02
C ARG A 95 32.57 -23.14 -8.89
N SER A 96 33.37 -22.24 -8.31
CA SER A 96 34.47 -21.58 -9.01
C SER A 96 35.69 -21.46 -8.09
N ASP A 97 36.88 -21.61 -8.66
CA ASP A 97 38.16 -21.38 -7.99
C ASP A 97 38.63 -19.91 -8.06
N GLY A 98 37.89 -19.04 -8.77
CA GLY A 98 38.25 -17.64 -9.01
C GLY A 98 37.04 -16.73 -9.27
N PHE A 99 37.29 -15.50 -9.71
CA PHE A 99 36.26 -14.54 -10.07
C PHE A 99 36.39 -14.16 -11.54
N LEU A 100 35.33 -14.38 -12.31
CA LEU A 100 35.25 -13.88 -13.69
C LEU A 100 34.91 -12.39 -13.67
N THR A 101 35.80 -11.58 -14.22
CA THR A 101 35.60 -10.13 -14.38
C THR A 101 34.71 -9.78 -15.55
N GLU A 102 34.69 -10.60 -16.59
CA GLU A 102 33.80 -10.45 -17.73
C GLU A 102 32.41 -11.08 -17.52
N GLU A 103 31.40 -10.56 -18.22
CA GLU A 103 30.07 -11.15 -18.23
C GLU A 103 30.07 -12.56 -18.84
N PRO A 104 29.17 -13.48 -18.38
CA PRO A 104 29.06 -14.84 -18.91
C PRO A 104 28.82 -14.86 -20.44
N PRO A 105 29.01 -16.00 -21.13
CA PRO A 105 28.72 -16.09 -22.56
C PRO A 105 27.26 -15.74 -22.90
N ILE A 106 27.04 -15.29 -24.12
CA ILE A 106 25.70 -15.14 -24.71
C ILE A 106 25.38 -16.45 -25.41
N ILE A 107 24.34 -17.16 -24.94
CA ILE A 107 23.98 -18.48 -25.45
C ILE A 107 22.57 -18.45 -26.03
N PHE A 108 22.41 -18.95 -27.25
CA PHE A 108 21.14 -19.11 -27.93
C PHE A 108 20.97 -20.56 -28.40
N SER A 109 19.94 -21.22 -27.90
CA SER A 109 19.52 -22.51 -28.46
C SER A 109 18.70 -22.31 -29.74
N GLN A 110 18.52 -23.38 -30.51
CA GLN A 110 17.70 -23.36 -31.73
C GLN A 110 16.30 -22.78 -31.49
N LYS A 111 15.57 -23.31 -30.50
CA LYS A 111 14.22 -22.85 -30.17
C LYS A 111 14.20 -21.43 -29.60
N GLU A 112 15.23 -21.03 -28.85
CA GLU A 112 15.32 -19.68 -28.29
C GLU A 112 15.40 -18.61 -29.39
N ILE A 113 16.12 -18.86 -30.48
CA ILE A 113 16.21 -17.93 -31.63
C ILE A 113 14.83 -17.70 -32.24
N GLU A 114 14.00 -18.73 -32.31
CA GLU A 114 12.64 -18.63 -32.85
C GLU A 114 11.69 -17.93 -31.86
N ASN A 115 11.78 -18.28 -30.58
CA ASN A 115 10.89 -17.80 -29.52
C ASN A 115 11.18 -16.36 -29.08
N VAL A 116 12.45 -15.93 -29.12
CA VAL A 116 12.86 -14.57 -28.72
C VAL A 116 12.19 -13.49 -29.57
N ALA A 117 11.92 -13.80 -30.85
CA ALA A 117 11.21 -12.92 -31.77
C ALA A 117 9.74 -12.73 -31.38
N LEU A 118 9.08 -13.80 -30.92
CA LEU A 118 7.65 -13.81 -30.61
C LEU A 118 7.32 -13.12 -29.28
N SER A 119 8.17 -13.33 -28.27
CA SER A 119 7.97 -12.73 -26.95
C SER A 119 8.43 -11.28 -26.89
N GLU A 120 7.56 -10.38 -26.41
CA GLU A 120 7.96 -8.99 -26.15
C GLU A 120 9.11 -8.90 -25.14
N GLN A 121 9.15 -9.80 -24.16
CA GLN A 121 10.23 -9.86 -23.18
C GLN A 121 11.53 -10.35 -23.83
N GLY A 122 11.45 -11.32 -24.73
CA GLY A 122 12.60 -11.81 -25.49
C GLY A 122 13.22 -10.68 -26.32
N ARG A 123 12.42 -9.93 -27.07
CA ARG A 123 12.90 -8.77 -27.84
C ARG A 123 13.54 -7.70 -26.97
N LEU A 124 12.98 -7.44 -25.78
CA LEU A 124 13.58 -6.50 -24.84
C LEU A 124 14.91 -7.02 -24.28
N ASN A 125 14.97 -8.31 -23.92
CA ASN A 125 16.20 -8.94 -23.43
C ASN A 125 17.31 -8.93 -24.49
N LEU A 126 16.97 -9.05 -25.78
CA LEU A 126 17.91 -8.95 -26.90
C LEU A 126 18.54 -7.56 -27.02
N ILE A 127 17.78 -6.48 -26.75
CA ILE A 127 18.34 -5.12 -26.72
C ILE A 127 19.11 -4.90 -25.43
N ASP A 128 18.55 -5.33 -24.29
CA ASP A 128 19.21 -5.21 -23.01
C ASP A 128 20.57 -5.90 -23.07
N ALA A 129 20.72 -7.02 -23.81
CA ALA A 129 21.95 -7.79 -24.03
C ALA A 129 23.20 -6.94 -24.32
N PHE A 130 23.03 -5.74 -24.89
CA PHE A 130 24.11 -4.79 -25.25
C PHE A 130 24.49 -3.79 -24.14
N LEU A 131 23.85 -3.86 -22.98
CA LEU A 131 24.06 -2.96 -21.84
C LEU A 131 24.96 -3.61 -20.79
N SER A 132 25.98 -2.87 -20.33
CA SER A 132 27.10 -3.36 -19.50
C SER A 132 26.94 -3.24 -17.98
N ASP A 133 25.84 -2.69 -17.44
CA ASP A 133 25.63 -2.50 -15.97
C ASP A 133 24.26 -3.00 -15.47
N ARG A 134 23.79 -4.13 -16.02
CA ARG A 134 22.42 -4.60 -15.71
C ARG A 134 22.22 -4.99 -14.26
N SER A 135 23.21 -5.66 -13.68
CA SER A 135 23.11 -6.22 -12.33
C SER A 135 23.05 -5.09 -11.30
N GLU A 136 23.93 -4.10 -11.41
CA GLU A 136 23.96 -2.93 -10.53
C GLU A 136 22.71 -2.06 -10.68
N THR A 137 22.34 -1.72 -11.92
CA THR A 137 21.14 -0.91 -12.17
C THR A 137 19.87 -1.58 -11.64
N ARG A 138 19.74 -2.90 -11.79
CA ARG A 138 18.59 -3.65 -11.25
C ARG A 138 18.59 -3.70 -9.73
N ARG A 139 19.77 -3.87 -9.09
CA ARG A 139 19.89 -3.82 -7.62
C ARG A 139 19.48 -2.47 -7.08
N HIS A 140 19.97 -1.39 -7.68
CA HIS A 140 19.59 -0.02 -7.31
C HIS A 140 18.09 0.24 -7.52
N GLU A 141 17.51 -0.19 -8.65
CA GLU A 141 16.07 -0.11 -8.88
C GLU A 141 15.28 -0.88 -7.80
N THR A 142 15.76 -2.06 -7.39
CA THR A 142 15.10 -2.89 -6.38
C THR A 142 15.14 -2.23 -5.00
N ASP A 143 16.30 -1.69 -4.61
CA ASP A 143 16.48 -0.99 -3.33
C ASP A 143 15.56 0.24 -3.21
N ILE A 144 15.46 1.05 -4.27
CA ILE A 144 14.53 2.18 -4.30
C ILE A 144 13.08 1.71 -4.16
N LYS A 145 12.67 0.66 -4.88
CA LYS A 145 11.31 0.11 -4.79
C LYS A 145 11.00 -0.40 -3.38
N ASP A 146 11.94 -1.07 -2.73
CA ASP A 146 11.75 -1.60 -1.39
C ASP A 146 11.67 -0.48 -0.34
N ARG A 147 12.45 0.59 -0.50
CA ARG A 147 12.32 1.81 0.31
C ARG A 147 10.97 2.49 0.11
N ILE A 148 10.47 2.59 -1.12
CA ILE A 148 9.13 3.13 -1.41
C ILE A 148 8.05 2.28 -0.73
N ARG A 149 8.12 0.94 -0.82
CA ARG A 149 7.18 0.05 -0.14
C ARG A 149 7.22 0.22 1.38
N ALA A 150 8.40 0.40 1.96
CA ALA A 150 8.56 0.64 3.39
C ALA A 150 7.91 1.97 3.81
N LEU A 151 8.11 3.04 3.05
CA LEU A 151 7.46 4.33 3.30
C LEU A 151 5.94 4.25 3.16
N ASP A 152 5.42 3.56 2.13
CA ASP A 152 3.97 3.44 1.90
C ASP A 152 3.26 2.71 3.07
N ARG A 153 3.91 1.69 3.65
CA ARG A 153 3.44 1.00 4.87
C ARG A 153 3.35 1.92 6.09
N LEU A 154 4.20 2.95 6.18
CA LEU A 154 4.16 3.95 7.26
C LEU A 154 3.15 5.06 6.98
N LEU A 155 3.01 5.46 5.71
CA LEU A 155 2.13 6.54 5.28
C LEU A 155 0.65 6.20 5.45
N LYS A 156 0.22 4.98 5.11
CA LYS A 156 -1.19 4.56 5.21
C LYS A 156 -1.81 4.77 6.61
N PRO A 157 -1.26 4.20 7.71
CA PRO A 157 -1.82 4.40 9.05
C PRO A 157 -1.70 5.86 9.51
N LEU A 158 -0.61 6.55 9.17
CA LEU A 158 -0.40 7.95 9.55
C LEU A 158 -1.44 8.86 8.91
N ARG A 159 -1.80 8.62 7.64
CA ARG A 159 -2.89 9.35 6.97
C ARG A 159 -4.23 9.13 7.65
N THR A 160 -4.60 7.88 7.92
CA THR A 160 -5.84 7.57 8.64
C THR A 160 -5.88 8.23 10.02
N GLU A 161 -4.74 8.27 10.72
CA GLU A 161 -4.63 8.96 12.01
C GLU A 161 -4.82 10.48 11.87
N VAL A 162 -4.19 11.12 10.87
CA VAL A 162 -4.35 12.55 10.58
C VAL A 162 -5.81 12.89 10.26
N THR A 163 -6.44 12.18 9.32
CA THR A 163 -7.84 12.41 8.94
C THR A 163 -8.79 12.25 10.14
N ARG A 164 -8.60 11.21 10.96
CA ARG A 164 -9.40 11.03 12.18
C ARG A 164 -9.22 12.19 13.17
N LEU A 165 -7.98 12.66 13.36
CA LEU A 165 -7.71 13.80 14.24
C LEU A 165 -8.32 15.10 13.70
N GLU A 166 -8.28 15.32 12.39
CA GLU A 166 -8.93 16.46 11.73
C GLU A 166 -10.46 16.42 11.93
N ASP A 167 -11.09 15.26 11.77
CA ASP A 167 -12.52 15.06 12.02
C ASP A 167 -12.89 15.33 13.49
N GLU A 168 -12.07 14.88 14.45
CA GLU A 168 -12.28 15.19 15.88
C GLU A 168 -12.12 16.69 16.16
N LEU A 169 -11.14 17.34 15.54
CA LEU A 169 -10.88 18.78 15.69
C LEU A 169 -11.96 19.65 15.04
N ALA A 170 -12.69 19.15 14.04
CA ALA A 170 -13.82 19.86 13.46
C ALA A 170 -14.92 20.20 14.50
N GLN A 171 -15.02 19.41 15.58
CA GLN A 171 -15.97 19.66 16.68
C GLN A 171 -15.56 20.84 17.59
N ARG A 172 -14.31 21.30 17.51
CA ARG A 172 -13.76 22.37 18.36
C ARG A 172 -14.53 23.67 18.22
N ALA A 173 -14.97 24.03 17.02
CA ALA A 173 -15.74 25.24 16.78
C ALA A 173 -17.06 25.24 17.56
N MET A 174 -17.81 24.14 17.50
CA MET A 174 -19.08 23.99 18.22
C MET A 174 -18.88 24.02 19.75
N LEU A 175 -17.83 23.36 20.26
CA LEU A 175 -17.51 23.37 21.69
C LEU A 175 -17.09 24.76 22.19
N THR A 176 -16.31 25.49 21.38
CA THR A 176 -15.90 26.87 21.70
C THR A 176 -17.12 27.79 21.81
N GLU A 177 -18.07 27.67 20.88
CA GLU A 177 -19.34 28.41 20.94
C GLU A 177 -20.18 28.00 22.16
N LYS A 178 -20.25 26.70 22.48
CA LYS A 178 -20.95 26.19 23.66
C LYS A 178 -20.37 26.77 24.96
N VAL A 179 -19.05 26.84 25.10
CA VAL A 179 -18.38 27.49 26.24
C VAL A 179 -18.76 28.96 26.32
N ALA A 180 -18.67 29.71 25.21
CA ALA A 180 -19.04 31.12 25.17
C ALA A 180 -20.52 31.38 25.54
N ASN A 181 -21.43 30.47 25.18
CA ASN A 181 -22.83 30.53 25.59
C ASN A 181 -23.02 30.24 27.08
N LEU A 182 -22.36 29.21 27.61
CA LEU A 182 -22.42 28.88 29.04
C LEU A 182 -21.80 29.98 29.91
N GLU A 183 -20.72 30.63 29.47
CA GLU A 183 -20.13 31.79 30.15
C GLU A 183 -21.08 32.99 30.17
N ARG A 184 -21.78 33.27 29.05
CA ARG A 184 -22.83 34.29 29.01
C ARG A 184 -23.97 33.97 29.98
N GLN A 185 -24.41 32.71 30.05
CA GLN A 185 -25.43 32.27 31.00
C GLN A 185 -24.96 32.40 32.46
N GLN A 186 -23.71 32.02 32.75
CA GLN A 186 -23.12 32.16 34.09
C GLN A 186 -23.01 33.64 34.50
N ALA A 187 -22.62 34.53 33.58
CA ALA A 187 -22.57 35.97 33.84
C ALA A 187 -23.97 36.56 34.10
N ALA A 188 -24.97 36.15 33.32
CA ALA A 188 -26.37 36.52 33.56
C ALA A 188 -26.86 36.05 34.94
N PHE A 189 -26.57 34.79 35.31
CA PHE A 189 -26.88 34.25 36.64
C PHE A 189 -26.16 34.98 37.77
N ARG A 190 -24.89 35.36 37.61
CA ARG A 190 -24.15 36.16 38.61
C ARG A 190 -24.76 37.54 38.81
N THR A 191 -25.28 38.16 37.75
CA THR A 191 -25.99 39.45 37.85
C THR A 191 -27.31 39.28 38.62
N GLN A 192 -27.89 38.07 38.60
CA GLN A 192 -29.11 37.72 39.34
C GLN A 192 -28.86 37.47 40.85
N ASN A 193 -27.62 37.21 41.28
CA ASN A 193 -27.26 37.03 42.70
C ASN A 193 -27.48 38.30 43.56
N GLU A 194 -27.44 39.51 42.98
CA GLU A 194 -27.80 40.75 43.70
C GLU A 194 -29.29 40.76 44.11
N ILE A 195 -30.15 40.13 43.31
CA ILE A 195 -31.58 39.96 43.61
C ILE A 195 -31.77 38.92 44.73
N ASP A 196 -30.85 37.97 44.85
CA ASP A 196 -30.95 36.90 45.86
C ASP A 196 -30.57 37.37 47.27
N LEU A 197 -29.74 38.41 47.43
CA LEU A 197 -29.49 39.04 48.73
C LEU A 197 -30.78 39.67 49.29
N ALA A 198 -31.53 40.38 48.43
CA ALA A 198 -32.82 40.98 48.79
C ALA A 198 -33.89 39.90 49.09
N LYS A 199 -33.87 38.76 48.38
CA LYS A 199 -34.75 37.61 48.69
C LYS A 199 -34.38 36.92 50.00
N GLN A 200 -33.08 36.79 50.31
CA GLN A 200 -32.61 36.25 51.59
C GLN A 200 -33.02 37.14 52.76
N GLU A 201 -32.88 38.46 52.63
CA GLU A 201 -33.41 39.43 53.59
C GLU A 201 -34.92 39.30 53.75
N ARG A 202 -35.67 39.13 52.65
CA ARG A 202 -37.12 38.93 52.69
C ARG A 202 -37.52 37.63 53.40
N VAL A 203 -36.80 36.53 53.21
CA VAL A 203 -37.00 35.28 53.96
C VAL A 203 -36.72 35.48 55.45
N ALA A 204 -35.66 36.21 55.80
CA ALA A 204 -35.33 36.52 57.20
C ALA A 204 -36.42 37.41 57.85
N LEU A 205 -36.93 38.41 57.14
CA LEU A 205 -38.04 39.26 57.60
C LEU A 205 -39.33 38.48 57.82
N LEU A 206 -39.70 37.61 56.86
CA LEU A 206 -40.89 36.75 56.98
C LEU A 206 -40.77 35.76 58.14
N SER A 207 -39.58 35.18 58.36
CA SER A 207 -39.31 34.31 59.51
C SER A 207 -39.48 35.05 60.85
N ARG A 208 -38.94 36.27 60.96
CA ARG A 208 -39.13 37.12 62.15
C ARG A 208 -40.62 37.45 62.36
N ALA A 209 -41.36 37.78 61.30
CA ALA A 209 -42.79 38.07 61.38
C ALA A 209 -43.60 36.85 61.88
N LEU A 210 -43.29 35.64 61.40
CA LEU A 210 -43.92 34.40 61.89
C LEU A 210 -43.67 34.17 63.38
N ASN A 211 -42.43 34.40 63.84
CA ASN A 211 -42.09 34.26 65.26
C ASN A 211 -42.88 35.26 66.13
N THR A 212 -42.95 36.54 65.72
CA THR A 212 -43.72 37.55 66.47
C THR A 212 -45.22 37.25 66.52
N LEU A 213 -45.81 36.66 65.46
CA LEU A 213 -47.20 36.23 65.48
C LEU A 213 -47.42 35.03 66.40
N ALA A 214 -46.48 34.09 66.44
CA ALA A 214 -46.52 32.94 67.34
C ALA A 214 -46.46 33.38 68.82
N GLU A 215 -45.57 34.32 69.15
CA GLU A 215 -45.47 34.91 70.50
C GLU A 215 -46.78 35.62 70.90
N ARG A 216 -47.36 36.39 69.98
CA ARG A 216 -48.64 37.11 70.20
C ARG A 216 -49.83 36.17 70.40
N ASP A 217 -49.88 35.04 69.69
CA ASP A 217 -50.93 34.02 69.89
C ASP A 217 -50.72 33.26 71.21
N ALA A 218 -49.47 32.94 71.56
CA ALA A 218 -49.13 32.27 72.82
C ALA A 218 -49.53 33.10 74.05
N ALA A 219 -49.21 34.41 74.07
CA ALA A 219 -49.58 35.31 75.16
C ALA A 219 -51.11 35.42 75.35
N ARG A 220 -51.88 35.42 74.26
CA ARG A 220 -53.35 35.41 74.30
C ARG A 220 -53.89 34.07 74.79
N GLY A 221 -53.27 32.97 74.38
CA GLY A 221 -53.58 31.62 74.88
C GLY A 221 -53.41 31.53 76.40
N GLN A 222 -52.31 32.06 76.94
CA GLN A 222 -52.06 32.10 78.39
C GLN A 222 -53.10 32.95 79.13
N LEU A 223 -53.44 34.14 78.61
CA LEU A 223 -54.46 34.98 79.24
C LEU A 223 -55.85 34.31 79.23
N MET A 224 -56.19 33.64 78.13
CA MET A 224 -57.44 32.88 77.99
C MET A 224 -57.53 31.71 78.97
N GLU A 225 -56.41 31.02 79.24
CA GLU A 225 -56.31 29.97 80.27
C GLU A 225 -56.48 30.54 81.69
N ILE A 226 -55.85 31.67 81.99
CA ILE A 226 -56.00 32.37 83.28
C ILE A 226 -57.46 32.77 83.49
N ILE A 227 -58.08 33.41 82.50
CA ILE A 227 -59.49 33.83 82.56
C ILE A 227 -60.42 32.62 82.74
N GLY A 228 -60.17 31.53 82.00
CA GLY A 228 -60.93 30.29 82.16
C GLY A 228 -60.86 29.72 83.57
N THR A 229 -59.69 29.81 84.21
CA THR A 229 -59.48 29.37 85.61
C THR A 229 -60.28 30.22 86.59
N TRP A 230 -60.25 31.56 86.45
CA TRP A 230 -61.03 32.47 87.29
C TRP A 230 -62.54 32.33 87.11
N ALA A 231 -62.99 32.15 85.87
CA ALA A 231 -64.40 31.91 85.57
C ALA A 231 -64.91 30.62 86.23
N ALA A 232 -64.12 29.54 86.17
CA ALA A 232 -64.45 28.27 86.83
C ALA A 232 -64.55 28.41 88.37
N LEU A 233 -63.65 29.16 89.00
CA LEU A 233 -63.67 29.45 90.45
C LEU A 233 -64.92 30.25 90.87
N LEU A 234 -65.34 31.21 90.06
CA LEU A 234 -66.49 32.08 90.34
C LEU A 234 -67.84 31.39 90.05
N THR A 235 -67.87 30.45 89.10
CA THR A 235 -69.09 29.68 88.78
C THR A 235 -69.42 28.67 89.88
N ASP A 236 -68.43 28.23 90.66
CA ASP A 236 -68.60 27.25 91.75
C ASP A 236 -68.99 27.88 93.10
N LEU A 237 -69.34 29.18 93.15
CA LEU A 237 -69.90 29.82 94.34
C LEU A 237 -71.33 29.29 94.56
N PRO A 238 -71.60 28.48 95.60
CA PRO A 238 -72.91 27.88 95.77
C PRO A 238 -73.94 28.93 96.17
N ASP A 239 -75.14 28.77 95.63
CA ASP A 239 -76.40 29.47 95.92
C ASP A 239 -76.85 29.20 97.38
N ARG A 240 -76.01 29.57 98.35
CA ARG A 240 -76.21 29.26 99.77
C ARG A 240 -77.19 30.24 100.37
N TYR A 241 -78.41 29.72 100.55
CA TYR A 241 -79.51 30.25 101.34
C TYR A 241 -78.99 31.10 102.51
N LEU A 242 -79.17 32.41 102.40
CA LEU A 242 -78.98 33.29 103.54
C LEU A 242 -80.18 33.08 104.47
N PRO A 243 -80.00 32.75 105.75
CA PRO A 243 -81.13 32.61 106.67
C PRO A 243 -81.93 33.91 106.74
N ASP A 244 -83.26 33.84 106.67
CA ASP A 244 -84.12 35.01 106.85
C ASP A 244 -83.85 35.64 108.22
N ALA A 245 -83.67 36.97 108.25
CA ALA A 245 -83.43 37.69 109.49
C ALA A 245 -84.68 37.63 110.39
N PRO A 246 -84.56 37.28 111.68
CA PRO A 246 -85.68 37.31 112.63
C PRO A 246 -86.32 38.71 112.71
N GLU A 247 -87.65 38.79 112.86
CA GLU A 247 -88.37 40.06 112.94
C GLU A 247 -87.79 40.97 114.04
N GLY A 248 -87.28 42.14 113.64
CA GLY A 248 -86.68 43.14 114.52
C GLY A 248 -85.14 43.19 114.51
N ASP A 249 -84.45 42.24 113.88
CA ASP A 249 -82.97 42.20 113.80
C ASP A 249 -82.45 42.96 112.56
N ALA A 250 -82.39 44.29 112.68
CA ALA A 250 -81.92 45.16 111.61
C ALA A 250 -80.42 44.97 111.28
N GLU A 251 -79.61 44.46 112.22
CA GLU A 251 -78.17 44.24 112.00
C GLU A 251 -77.92 43.06 111.05
N LEU A 252 -78.64 41.94 111.25
CA LEU A 252 -78.49 40.76 110.39
C LEU A 252 -79.04 41.00 108.97
N ALA A 253 -80.16 41.73 108.84
CA ALA A 253 -80.71 42.12 107.55
C ALA A 253 -79.74 43.02 106.75
N ALA A 254 -79.06 43.95 107.42
CA ALA A 254 -78.04 44.79 106.79
C ALA A 254 -76.81 43.98 106.34
N LEU A 255 -76.39 42.97 107.11
CA LEU A 255 -75.33 42.04 106.70
C LEU A 255 -75.74 41.19 105.49
N GLY A 256 -77.00 40.75 105.44
CA GLY A 256 -77.54 39.99 104.31
C GLY A 256 -77.58 40.76 103.00
N ALA A 257 -78.04 42.01 103.04
CA ALA A 257 -77.99 42.90 101.87
C ALA A 257 -76.56 43.14 101.38
N ARG A 258 -75.57 43.25 102.29
CA ARG A 258 -74.14 43.36 101.92
C ARG A 258 -73.60 42.08 101.29
N PHE A 259 -74.08 40.90 101.72
CA PHE A 259 -73.69 39.62 101.12
C PHE A 259 -74.28 39.44 99.72
N GLN A 260 -75.56 39.76 99.52
CA GLN A 260 -76.20 39.72 98.20
C GLN A 260 -75.54 40.70 97.21
N GLN A 261 -75.16 41.89 97.70
CA GLN A 261 -74.38 42.82 96.90
C GLN A 261 -73.01 42.25 96.49
N ALA A 262 -72.37 41.43 97.33
CA ALA A 262 -71.10 40.78 97.02
C ALA A 262 -71.26 39.64 95.98
N THR A 263 -72.36 38.88 96.02
CA THR A 263 -72.64 37.83 95.02
C THR A 263 -73.03 38.41 93.66
N GLU A 264 -73.80 39.49 93.61
CA GLU A 264 -74.08 40.23 92.38
C GLU A 264 -72.79 40.79 91.75
N GLN A 265 -71.90 41.34 92.56
CA GLN A 265 -70.57 41.78 92.10
C GLN A 265 -69.71 40.64 91.53
N ALA A 266 -69.84 39.42 92.07
CA ALA A 266 -69.17 38.24 91.54
C ALA A 266 -69.77 37.79 90.19
N GLY A 267 -71.09 37.88 90.02
CA GLY A 267 -71.78 37.63 88.74
C GLY A 267 -71.38 38.64 87.66
N ASP A 268 -71.34 39.93 88.00
CA ASP A 268 -70.84 40.99 87.13
C ASP A 268 -69.38 40.76 86.70
N ALA A 269 -68.53 40.28 87.63
CA ALA A 269 -67.15 39.94 87.33
C ALA A 269 -67.04 38.76 86.35
N LEU A 270 -67.88 37.73 86.51
CA LEU A 270 -67.94 36.58 85.60
C LEU A 270 -68.34 37.02 84.17
N GLN A 271 -69.40 37.82 84.04
CA GLN A 271 -69.86 38.31 82.74
C GLN A 271 -68.79 39.17 82.04
N ARG A 272 -68.07 40.01 82.79
CA ARG A 272 -66.93 40.77 82.25
C ARG A 272 -65.81 39.86 81.77
N MET A 273 -65.53 38.76 82.47
CA MET A 273 -64.52 37.77 82.06
C MET A 273 -64.92 37.03 80.77
N GLU A 274 -66.20 36.69 80.58
CA GLU A 274 -66.70 36.07 79.34
C GLU A 274 -66.55 36.99 78.13
N VAL A 275 -66.86 38.28 78.28
CA VAL A 275 -66.64 39.28 77.21
C VAL A 275 -65.17 39.35 76.81
N ILE A 276 -64.25 39.34 77.78
CA ILE A 276 -62.80 39.34 77.50
C ILE A 276 -62.38 38.05 76.80
N ARG A 277 -62.95 36.90 77.15
CA ARG A 277 -62.67 35.61 76.50
C ARG A 277 -63.10 35.63 75.03
N ASP A 278 -64.30 36.10 74.73
CA ASP A 278 -64.82 36.17 73.37
C ASP A 278 -63.99 37.13 72.50
N ASP A 279 -63.57 38.28 73.05
CA ASP A 279 -62.63 39.21 72.41
C ASP A 279 -61.26 38.56 72.13
N LEU A 280 -60.74 37.76 73.07
CA LEU A 280 -59.49 37.02 72.89
C LEU A 280 -59.61 35.99 71.77
N ASP A 281 -60.71 35.27 71.66
CA ASP A 281 -60.95 34.30 70.58
C ASP A 281 -60.98 34.97 69.21
N VAL A 282 -61.67 36.12 69.07
CA VAL A 282 -61.68 36.92 67.83
C VAL A 282 -60.27 37.38 67.47
N GLN A 283 -59.48 37.85 68.45
CA GLN A 283 -58.11 38.27 68.20
C GLN A 283 -57.20 37.09 67.78
N ARG A 284 -57.35 35.91 68.38
CA ARG A 284 -56.58 34.72 68.03
C ARG A 284 -56.94 34.19 66.63
N GLN A 285 -58.21 34.21 66.24
CA GLN A 285 -58.61 33.87 64.87
C GLN A 285 -57.98 34.83 63.84
N THR A 286 -57.93 36.12 64.16
CA THR A 286 -57.28 37.14 63.30
C THR A 286 -55.77 36.86 63.14
N LEU A 287 -55.08 36.53 64.23
CA LEU A 287 -53.65 36.18 64.19
C LEU A 287 -53.39 34.91 63.37
N ARG A 288 -54.25 33.88 63.49
CA ARG A 288 -54.15 32.65 62.69
C ARG A 288 -54.29 32.92 61.20
N GLN A 289 -55.23 33.77 60.78
CA GLN A 289 -55.39 34.17 59.38
C GLN A 289 -54.16 34.92 58.84
N GLN A 290 -53.57 35.82 59.64
CA GLN A 290 -52.34 36.53 59.28
C GLN A 290 -51.16 35.55 59.13
N ARG A 291 -51.04 34.58 60.04
CA ARG A 291 -49.98 33.57 60.02
C ARG A 291 -50.03 32.71 58.74
N VAL A 292 -51.20 32.23 58.33
CA VAL A 292 -51.35 31.43 57.10
C VAL A 292 -50.88 32.20 55.85
N LYS A 293 -51.20 33.50 55.75
CA LYS A 293 -50.77 34.35 54.63
C LYS A 293 -49.24 34.48 54.55
N ILE A 294 -48.59 34.67 55.71
CA ILE A 294 -47.13 34.81 55.80
C ILE A 294 -46.43 33.47 55.55
N GLU A 295 -46.98 32.35 56.05
CA GLU A 295 -46.45 31.00 55.78
C GLU A 295 -46.47 30.65 54.28
N GLY A 296 -47.53 31.04 53.55
CA GLY A 296 -47.58 30.87 52.09
C GLY A 296 -46.47 31.63 51.37
N SER A 297 -46.30 32.91 51.70
CA SER A 297 -45.24 33.77 51.13
C SER A 297 -43.83 33.26 51.46
N PHE A 298 -43.64 32.67 52.65
CA PHE A 298 -42.36 32.10 53.08
C PHE A 298 -41.98 30.86 52.26
N ARG A 299 -42.92 29.96 51.97
CA ARG A 299 -42.67 28.77 51.13
C ARG A 299 -42.32 29.14 49.70
N GLU A 300 -43.03 30.08 49.11
CA GLU A 300 -42.77 30.55 47.75
C GLU A 300 -41.37 31.18 47.64
N ALA A 301 -41.02 32.06 48.59
CA ALA A 301 -39.71 32.71 48.62
C ALA A 301 -38.56 31.70 48.80
N ARG A 302 -38.75 30.66 49.62
CA ARG A 302 -37.75 29.60 49.84
C ARG A 302 -37.55 28.72 48.61
N LYS A 303 -38.64 28.28 47.96
CA LYS A 303 -38.58 27.45 46.75
C LYS A 303 -37.83 28.17 45.62
N ALA A 304 -38.07 29.47 45.43
CA ALA A 304 -37.39 30.28 44.43
C ALA A 304 -35.86 30.38 44.65
N ILE A 305 -35.38 30.28 45.90
CA ILE A 305 -33.94 30.26 46.23
C ILE A 305 -33.34 28.88 45.93
N GLU A 306 -34.04 27.79 46.28
CA GLU A 306 -33.58 26.41 46.03
C GLU A 306 -33.46 26.12 44.52
N ASP A 307 -34.44 26.54 43.72
CA ASP A 307 -34.42 26.39 42.25
C ASP A 307 -33.26 27.18 41.60
N ALA A 308 -32.92 28.36 42.13
CA ALA A 308 -31.81 29.18 41.64
C ALA A 308 -30.43 28.55 41.91
N ILE A 309 -30.23 27.98 43.11
CA ILE A 309 -28.99 27.29 43.49
C ILE A 309 -28.78 26.03 42.63
N ALA A 310 -29.84 25.26 42.39
CA ALA A 310 -29.78 24.07 41.55
C ALA A 310 -29.41 24.41 40.09
N GLY A 311 -29.98 25.48 39.53
CA GLY A 311 -29.67 25.94 38.16
C GLY A 311 -28.20 26.38 37.99
N ALA A 312 -27.65 27.10 38.97
CA ALA A 312 -26.26 27.55 38.93
C ALA A 312 -25.26 26.38 38.95
N GLY A 313 -25.51 25.35 39.78
CA GLY A 313 -24.63 24.18 39.89
C GLY A 313 -24.56 23.36 38.60
N VAL A 314 -25.66 23.26 37.84
CA VAL A 314 -25.69 22.55 36.55
C VAL A 314 -24.87 23.29 35.48
N ILE A 315 -24.97 24.62 35.43
CA ILE A 315 -24.21 25.45 34.49
C ILE A 315 -22.71 25.35 34.79
N GLU A 316 -22.32 25.44 36.06
CA GLU A 316 -20.91 25.39 36.46
C GLU A 316 -20.29 24.02 36.15
N LYS A 317 -21.00 22.93 36.42
CA LYS A 317 -20.57 21.58 36.05
C LYS A 317 -20.40 21.43 34.53
N SER A 318 -21.41 21.87 33.76
CA SER A 318 -21.39 21.80 32.29
C SER A 318 -20.27 22.65 31.68
N LEU A 319 -19.98 23.82 32.27
CA LEU A 319 -18.88 24.69 31.85
C LEU A 319 -17.52 24.04 32.14
N HIS A 320 -17.36 23.42 33.31
CA HIS A 320 -16.15 22.66 33.64
C HIS A 320 -15.91 21.48 32.69
N GLU A 321 -16.95 20.71 32.38
CA GLU A 321 -16.89 19.61 31.40
C GLU A 321 -16.50 20.13 30.01
N ALA A 322 -17.19 21.17 29.51
CA ALA A 322 -16.91 21.75 28.20
C ALA A 322 -15.50 22.35 28.09
N ARG A 323 -15.00 23.01 29.14
CA ARG A 323 -13.61 23.52 29.19
C ARG A 323 -12.57 22.40 29.21
N ARG A 324 -12.85 21.31 29.93
CA ARG A 324 -11.98 20.12 29.95
C ARG A 324 -11.87 19.49 28.56
N ASP A 325 -13.00 19.35 27.87
CA ASP A 325 -13.02 18.82 26.50
C ASP A 325 -12.30 19.75 25.52
N LEU A 326 -12.46 21.06 25.65
CA LEU A 326 -11.73 22.05 24.84
C LEU A 326 -10.20 21.96 25.07
N ALA A 327 -9.76 21.87 26.33
CA ALA A 327 -8.34 21.70 26.65
C ALA A 327 -7.77 20.39 26.11
N ARG A 328 -8.56 19.30 26.11
CA ARG A 328 -8.19 18.03 25.45
C ARG A 328 -8.01 18.22 23.95
N LEU A 329 -8.95 18.90 23.28
CA LEU A 329 -8.86 19.20 21.84
C LEU A 329 -7.66 20.09 21.50
N ASP A 330 -7.30 21.04 22.37
CA ASP A 330 -6.10 21.86 22.18
C ASP A 330 -4.82 21.02 22.19
N ILE A 331 -4.70 20.04 23.09
CA ILE A 331 -3.57 19.10 23.11
C ILE A 331 -3.57 18.26 21.81
N LEU A 332 -4.74 17.73 21.42
CA LEU A 332 -4.88 16.97 20.18
C LEU A 332 -4.52 17.78 18.94
N SER A 333 -4.77 19.09 18.93
CA SER A 333 -4.40 19.98 17.81
C SER A 333 -2.89 20.05 17.59
N ARG A 334 -2.10 20.04 18.67
CA ARG A 334 -0.63 20.00 18.58
C ARG A 334 -0.15 18.66 18.06
N THR A 335 -0.74 17.56 18.55
CA THR A 335 -0.45 16.21 18.05
C THR A 335 -0.81 16.07 16.57
N SER A 336 -1.97 16.56 16.15
CA SER A 336 -2.41 16.56 14.75
C SER A 336 -1.43 17.33 13.86
N ALA A 337 -0.98 18.51 14.29
CA ALA A 337 0.02 19.29 13.57
C ALA A 337 1.37 18.56 13.43
N ASP A 338 1.85 17.89 14.49
CA ASP A 338 3.07 17.07 14.46
C ASP A 338 2.92 15.88 13.49
N ARG A 339 1.79 15.16 13.55
CA ARG A 339 1.47 14.05 12.65
C ARG A 339 1.37 14.51 11.19
N ALA A 340 0.72 15.64 10.93
CA ALA A 340 0.62 16.23 9.59
C ALA A 340 1.99 16.65 9.04
N SER A 341 2.85 17.26 9.87
CA SER A 341 4.22 17.60 9.51
C SER A 341 5.06 16.35 9.18
N ARG A 342 4.94 15.31 9.99
CA ARG A 342 5.59 14.02 9.73
C ARG A 342 5.09 13.38 8.43
N LEU A 343 3.79 13.47 8.17
CA LEU A 343 3.18 12.98 6.92
C LEU A 343 3.77 13.69 5.70
N VAL A 344 3.84 15.03 5.72
CA VAL A 344 4.45 15.82 4.64
C VAL A 344 5.92 15.45 4.42
N THR A 345 6.67 15.23 5.50
CA THR A 345 8.08 14.83 5.43
C THR A 345 8.25 13.48 4.73
N LEU A 346 7.46 12.46 5.13
CA LEU A 346 7.52 11.13 4.52
C LEU A 346 7.02 11.13 3.06
N LEU A 347 6.02 11.95 2.73
CA LEU A 347 5.57 12.12 1.35
C LEU A 347 6.66 12.75 0.48
N THR A 348 7.36 13.74 1.00
CA THR A 348 8.48 14.39 0.29
C THR A 348 9.63 13.39 0.05
N GLU A 349 9.95 12.57 1.04
CA GLU A 349 10.96 11.51 0.90
C GLU A 349 10.55 10.47 -0.16
N ARG A 350 9.29 10.03 -0.13
CA ARG A 350 8.75 9.09 -1.13
C ARG A 350 8.78 9.70 -2.53
N ASP A 351 8.37 10.96 -2.68
CA ASP A 351 8.32 11.63 -3.98
C ASP A 351 9.73 11.81 -4.56
N ALA A 352 10.74 12.08 -3.74
CA ALA A 352 12.14 12.08 -4.15
C ALA A 352 12.60 10.70 -4.66
N LEU A 353 12.25 9.62 -3.96
CA LEU A 353 12.55 8.26 -4.41
C LEU A 353 11.83 7.90 -5.73
N LEU A 354 10.60 8.37 -5.92
CA LEU A 354 9.87 8.20 -7.18
C LEU A 354 10.54 8.97 -8.33
N ASP A 355 11.05 10.18 -8.06
CA ASP A 355 11.80 10.96 -9.04
C ASP A 355 13.12 10.24 -9.42
N ASP A 356 13.81 9.66 -8.44
CA ASP A 356 15.03 8.89 -8.69
C ASP A 356 14.75 7.60 -9.47
N LEU A 357 13.65 6.91 -9.16
CA LEU A 357 13.18 5.75 -9.93
C LEU A 357 12.88 6.14 -11.39
N GLU A 358 12.24 7.29 -11.62
CA GLU A 358 11.94 7.77 -12.96
C GLU A 358 13.19 8.20 -13.73
N LYS A 359 14.18 8.81 -13.05
CA LYS A 359 15.50 9.11 -13.63
C LYS A 359 16.22 7.84 -14.08
N LEU A 360 16.25 6.79 -13.24
CA LEU A 360 16.85 5.50 -13.58
C LEU A 360 16.16 4.86 -14.80
N ARG A 361 14.82 4.88 -14.85
CA ARG A 361 14.05 4.39 -16.00
C ARG A 361 14.34 5.20 -17.26
N GLY A 362 14.45 6.52 -17.15
CA GLY A 362 14.80 7.41 -18.26
C GLY A 362 16.23 7.19 -18.77
N LEU A 363 17.20 6.92 -17.89
CA LEU A 363 18.55 6.50 -18.27
C LEU A 363 18.53 5.18 -19.04
N ARG A 364 17.82 4.16 -18.51
CA ARG A 364 17.69 2.86 -19.18
C ARG A 364 17.08 2.97 -20.56
N PHE A 365 16.01 3.75 -20.72
CA PHE A 365 15.40 4.01 -22.02
C PHE A 365 16.39 4.66 -23.01
N ARG A 366 17.17 5.65 -22.56
CA ARG A 366 18.19 6.29 -23.40
C ARG A 366 19.26 5.30 -23.84
N SER A 367 19.80 4.51 -22.92
CA SER A 367 20.78 3.47 -23.27
C SER A 367 20.21 2.48 -24.29
N ARG A 368 18.96 2.03 -24.10
CA ARG A 368 18.24 1.17 -25.06
C ARG A 368 18.10 1.84 -26.43
N ALA A 369 17.70 3.12 -26.46
CA ALA A 369 17.55 3.88 -27.70
C ALA A 369 18.89 4.03 -28.45
N ASP A 370 19.99 4.24 -27.73
CA ASP A 370 21.33 4.30 -28.32
C ASP A 370 21.73 2.95 -28.93
N VAL A 371 21.39 1.83 -28.28
CA VAL A 371 21.55 0.49 -28.87
C VAL A 371 20.75 0.35 -30.16
N ALA A 372 19.46 0.72 -30.16
CA ALA A 372 18.63 0.66 -31.36
C ALA A 372 19.19 1.50 -32.52
N ASN A 373 19.73 2.69 -32.22
CA ASN A 373 20.38 3.54 -33.21
C ASN A 373 21.64 2.88 -33.80
N ARG A 374 22.50 2.28 -32.96
CA ARG A 374 23.67 1.52 -33.43
C ARG A 374 23.27 0.34 -34.31
N LEU A 375 22.26 -0.43 -33.90
CA LEU A 375 21.74 -1.56 -34.67
C LEU A 375 21.17 -1.10 -36.03
N ASN A 376 20.41 -0.01 -36.06
CA ASN A 376 19.90 0.56 -37.32
C ASN A 376 21.03 1.01 -38.25
N LEU A 377 22.11 1.59 -37.73
CA LEU A 377 23.27 1.97 -38.54
C LEU A 377 23.98 0.76 -39.15
N ALA A 378 24.07 -0.35 -38.40
CA ALA A 378 24.75 -1.57 -38.82
C ALA A 378 23.92 -2.45 -39.75
N LEU A 379 22.59 -2.47 -39.59
CA LEU A 379 21.70 -3.42 -40.26
C LEU A 379 20.79 -2.80 -41.32
N GLN A 380 20.89 -1.50 -41.54
CA GLN A 380 20.17 -0.81 -42.62
C GLN A 380 20.61 -1.30 -44.02
N PRO A 381 19.71 -1.27 -45.01
CA PRO A 381 18.28 -0.95 -44.90
C PRO A 381 17.43 -2.17 -44.48
N LYS A 382 18.02 -3.38 -44.42
CA LYS A 382 17.28 -4.65 -44.28
C LYS A 382 16.48 -4.74 -42.98
N ILE A 383 17.03 -4.30 -41.85
CA ILE A 383 16.38 -4.43 -40.53
C ILE A 383 16.18 -3.04 -39.92
N LYS A 384 15.00 -2.84 -39.31
CA LYS A 384 14.67 -1.63 -38.56
C LYS A 384 14.26 -1.96 -37.12
N VAL A 385 15.01 -1.42 -36.17
CA VAL A 385 14.79 -1.53 -34.73
C VAL A 385 14.19 -0.23 -34.21
N SER A 386 13.12 -0.32 -33.44
CA SER A 386 12.47 0.84 -32.81
C SER A 386 12.07 0.54 -31.38
N ILE A 387 12.22 1.53 -30.49
CA ILE A 387 11.91 1.40 -29.07
C ILE A 387 10.94 2.48 -28.66
N THR A 388 9.85 2.08 -28.02
CA THR A 388 8.85 2.99 -27.46
C THR A 388 8.91 2.93 -25.93
N ARG A 389 9.12 4.08 -25.30
CA ARG A 389 9.19 4.18 -23.83
C ARG A 389 7.88 3.75 -23.18
N SER A 390 7.97 2.95 -22.11
CA SER A 390 6.83 2.63 -21.22
C SER A 390 5.55 2.21 -21.96
N ALA A 391 5.66 1.26 -22.88
CA ALA A 391 4.56 0.81 -23.73
C ALA A 391 4.05 -0.60 -23.39
N ARG A 392 4.72 -1.33 -22.48
CA ARG A 392 4.33 -2.69 -22.07
C ARG A 392 3.52 -2.67 -20.78
N TYR A 393 2.20 -2.50 -20.93
CA TYR A 393 1.26 -2.33 -19.82
C TYR A 393 0.87 -3.62 -19.08
N ALA A 394 1.34 -4.80 -19.51
CA ALA A 394 0.91 -6.09 -18.96
C ALA A 394 1.16 -6.23 -17.45
N ALA A 395 2.34 -5.82 -16.97
CA ALA A 395 2.68 -5.88 -15.55
C ALA A 395 1.82 -4.93 -14.71
N TYR A 396 1.60 -3.71 -15.21
CA TYR A 396 0.75 -2.72 -14.56
C TYR A 396 -0.72 -3.16 -14.52
N THR A 397 -1.22 -3.68 -15.63
CA THR A 397 -2.58 -4.25 -15.72
C THR A 397 -2.76 -5.38 -14.70
N ARG A 398 -1.78 -6.28 -14.57
CA ARG A 398 -1.82 -7.37 -13.57
C ARG A 398 -1.85 -6.82 -12.14
N ALA A 399 -1.00 -5.85 -11.81
CA ALA A 399 -0.99 -5.22 -10.49
C ALA A 399 -2.35 -4.56 -10.17
N LEU A 400 -2.99 -3.91 -11.14
CA LEU A 400 -4.34 -3.35 -10.97
C LEU A 400 -5.40 -4.44 -10.77
N ILE A 401 -5.37 -5.51 -11.57
CA ILE A 401 -6.31 -6.63 -11.43
C ILE A 401 -6.23 -7.26 -10.03
N GLU A 402 -5.02 -7.47 -9.51
CA GLU A 402 -4.80 -8.04 -8.18
C GLU A 402 -5.42 -7.18 -7.08
N ASN A 403 -5.28 -5.85 -7.17
CA ASN A 403 -5.83 -4.92 -6.17
C ASN A 403 -7.33 -4.60 -6.37
N LEU A 404 -7.86 -4.78 -7.58
CA LEU A 404 -9.29 -4.56 -7.88
C LEU A 404 -10.15 -5.81 -7.69
N ARG A 405 -9.54 -6.97 -7.40
CA ARG A 405 -10.26 -8.23 -7.18
C ARG A 405 -11.19 -8.10 -5.96
N GLY A 406 -12.45 -8.52 -6.11
CA GLY A 406 -13.45 -8.42 -5.05
C GLY A 406 -14.20 -7.09 -4.97
N SER A 407 -13.83 -6.09 -5.79
CA SER A 407 -14.51 -4.78 -5.84
C SER A 407 -15.92 -4.78 -6.45
N GLY A 408 -16.38 -5.90 -7.01
CA GLY A 408 -17.64 -5.99 -7.76
C GLY A 408 -17.62 -5.26 -9.12
N LEU A 409 -16.45 -4.81 -9.58
CA LEU A 409 -16.24 -4.24 -10.92
C LEU A 409 -15.96 -5.34 -11.96
N LYS A 410 -16.18 -5.02 -13.25
CA LYS A 410 -15.52 -5.73 -14.36
C LYS A 410 -14.05 -5.31 -14.41
N TYR A 411 -13.27 -5.78 -13.44
CA TYR A 411 -11.93 -5.28 -13.16
C TYR A 411 -10.94 -5.49 -14.30
N ASN A 412 -11.12 -6.50 -15.17
CA ASN A 412 -10.24 -6.74 -16.32
C ASN A 412 -10.25 -5.56 -17.30
N ASP A 413 -11.43 -5.14 -17.76
CA ASP A 413 -11.57 -4.04 -18.73
C ASP A 413 -11.13 -2.70 -18.12
N VAL A 414 -11.48 -2.49 -16.85
CA VAL A 414 -11.10 -1.28 -16.09
C VAL A 414 -9.59 -1.20 -15.92
N ALA A 415 -8.93 -2.31 -15.54
CA ALA A 415 -7.48 -2.34 -15.37
C ALA A 415 -6.74 -2.06 -16.68
N ILE A 416 -7.19 -2.62 -17.81
CA ILE A 416 -6.60 -2.35 -19.13
C ILE A 416 -6.73 -0.85 -19.46
N THR A 417 -7.93 -0.29 -19.30
CA THR A 417 -8.20 1.13 -19.59
C THR A 417 -7.32 2.03 -18.73
N LEU A 418 -7.27 1.80 -17.41
CA LEU A 418 -6.45 2.56 -16.48
C LEU A 418 -4.96 2.48 -16.84
N ALA A 419 -4.46 1.27 -17.11
CA ALA A 419 -3.06 1.06 -17.41
C ALA A 419 -2.57 1.83 -18.66
N GLN A 420 -3.47 2.04 -19.63
CA GLN A 420 -3.17 2.76 -20.87
C GLN A 420 -3.35 4.28 -20.78
N THR A 421 -4.08 4.79 -19.79
CA THR A 421 -4.53 6.19 -19.73
C THR A 421 -3.94 6.98 -18.57
N VAL A 422 -3.58 6.32 -17.47
CA VAL A 422 -3.12 6.97 -16.23
C VAL A 422 -1.82 6.33 -15.78
N SER A 423 -0.81 7.12 -15.42
CA SER A 423 0.44 6.57 -14.88
C SER A 423 0.26 6.03 -13.45
N PRO A 424 1.11 5.09 -13.00
CA PRO A 424 1.06 4.58 -11.62
C PRO A 424 1.09 5.67 -10.55
N ARG A 425 1.96 6.67 -10.71
CA ARG A 425 2.11 7.78 -9.75
C ARG A 425 0.86 8.67 -9.71
N GLU A 426 0.27 8.98 -10.87
CA GLU A 426 -0.97 9.77 -10.93
C GLU A 426 -2.14 9.02 -10.33
N LEU A 427 -2.27 7.72 -10.63
CA LEU A 427 -3.35 6.89 -10.09
C LEU A 427 -3.30 6.87 -8.56
N VAL A 428 -2.13 6.62 -7.99
CA VAL A 428 -1.96 6.60 -6.53
C VAL A 428 -2.27 7.98 -5.94
N ARG A 429 -1.84 9.08 -6.57
CA ARG A 429 -2.21 10.43 -6.13
C ARG A 429 -3.73 10.65 -6.12
N TYR A 430 -4.46 10.16 -7.13
CA TYR A 430 -5.92 10.27 -7.15
C TYR A 430 -6.57 9.44 -6.03
N VAL A 431 -6.05 8.23 -5.77
CA VAL A 431 -6.53 7.38 -4.66
C VAL A 431 -6.29 8.06 -3.31
N GLU A 432 -5.09 8.59 -3.08
CA GLU A 432 -4.69 9.21 -1.82
C GLU A 432 -5.47 10.49 -1.49
N ASN A 433 -5.87 11.23 -2.52
CA ASN A 433 -6.65 12.46 -2.37
C ASN A 433 -8.17 12.23 -2.46
N GLY A 434 -8.63 10.99 -2.71
CA GLY A 434 -10.04 10.71 -2.98
C GLY A 434 -10.59 11.39 -4.24
N ASP A 435 -9.74 11.79 -5.19
CA ASP A 435 -10.10 12.59 -6.36
C ASP A 435 -10.63 11.72 -7.52
N PHE A 436 -11.87 11.23 -7.36
CA PHE A 436 -12.54 10.42 -8.38
C PHE A 436 -12.90 11.22 -9.63
N GLU A 437 -13.04 12.55 -9.54
CA GLU A 437 -13.39 13.40 -10.69
C GLU A 437 -12.24 13.49 -11.68
N SER A 438 -11.01 13.72 -11.18
CA SER A 438 -9.82 13.75 -12.04
C SER A 438 -9.50 12.36 -12.59
N LEU A 439 -9.68 11.29 -11.80
CA LEU A 439 -9.52 9.93 -12.29
C LEU A 439 -10.51 9.61 -13.43
N ALA A 440 -11.79 9.98 -13.28
CA ALA A 440 -12.80 9.76 -14.31
C ALA A 440 -12.47 10.51 -15.62
N ARG A 441 -12.00 11.77 -15.52
CA ARG A 441 -11.56 12.55 -16.68
C ARG A 441 -10.34 11.96 -17.37
N ALA A 442 -9.33 11.56 -16.61
CA ALA A 442 -8.09 11.03 -17.16
C ALA A 442 -8.27 9.65 -17.82
N SER A 443 -9.11 8.79 -17.23
CA SER A 443 -9.32 7.41 -17.71
C SER A 443 -10.50 7.25 -18.68
N GLY A 444 -11.37 8.25 -18.79
CA GLY A 444 -12.64 8.14 -19.53
C GLY A 444 -13.68 7.23 -18.86
N LEU A 445 -13.43 6.78 -17.62
CA LEU A 445 -14.38 5.92 -16.89
C LEU A 445 -15.58 6.73 -16.37
N PRO A 446 -16.78 6.11 -16.31
CA PRO A 446 -17.92 6.70 -15.60
C PRO A 446 -17.58 7.01 -14.14
N ARG A 447 -18.15 8.10 -13.59
CA ARG A 447 -17.90 8.58 -12.22
C ARG A 447 -18.08 7.48 -11.16
N ASP A 448 -19.16 6.71 -11.25
CA ASP A 448 -19.44 5.62 -10.30
C ASP A 448 -18.36 4.52 -10.30
N ARG A 449 -17.75 4.27 -11.47
CA ARG A 449 -16.63 3.31 -11.56
C ARG A 449 -15.35 3.90 -10.99
N ALA A 450 -15.07 5.17 -11.24
CA ALA A 450 -13.90 5.84 -10.67
C ALA A 450 -13.93 5.86 -9.14
N VAL A 451 -15.09 6.11 -8.52
CA VAL A 451 -15.28 6.03 -7.06
C VAL A 451 -14.97 4.62 -6.55
N ARG A 452 -15.51 3.58 -7.19
CA ARG A 452 -15.26 2.19 -6.79
C ARG A 452 -13.79 1.79 -6.93
N VAL A 453 -13.10 2.28 -7.97
CA VAL A 453 -11.66 2.06 -8.17
C VAL A 453 -10.87 2.68 -7.03
N ILE A 454 -11.17 3.94 -6.66
CA ILE A 454 -10.48 4.62 -5.55
C ILE A 454 -10.69 3.88 -4.24
N ASN A 455 -11.93 3.50 -3.91
CA ASN A 455 -12.23 2.78 -2.68
C ASN A 455 -11.49 1.43 -2.64
N ALA A 456 -11.55 0.65 -3.72
CA ALA A 456 -10.88 -0.65 -3.80
C ALA A 456 -9.35 -0.54 -3.63
N LEU A 457 -8.72 0.43 -4.29
CA LEU A 457 -7.26 0.64 -4.18
C LEU A 457 -6.85 1.21 -2.82
N SER A 458 -7.66 2.09 -2.22
CA SER A 458 -7.44 2.60 -0.88
C SER A 458 -7.44 1.46 0.15
N ASP A 459 -8.37 0.51 0.01
CA ASP A 459 -8.50 -0.64 0.90
C ASP A 459 -7.36 -1.64 0.71
N ALA A 460 -7.10 -2.08 -0.53
CA ALA A 460 -6.09 -3.09 -0.86
C ALA A 460 -4.64 -2.60 -0.64
N GLY A 461 -4.40 -1.31 -0.84
CA GLY A 461 -3.07 -0.70 -0.77
C GLY A 461 -2.51 -0.34 -2.15
N THR A 462 -1.60 0.64 -2.16
CA THR A 462 -1.08 1.27 -3.39
C THR A 462 0.39 1.01 -3.66
N ALA A 463 1.13 0.43 -2.70
CA ALA A 463 2.57 0.23 -2.79
C ALA A 463 3.01 -0.51 -4.07
N ASP A 464 2.42 -1.66 -4.37
CA ASP A 464 2.82 -2.47 -5.53
C ASP A 464 2.38 -1.84 -6.86
N VAL A 465 1.27 -1.10 -6.84
CA VAL A 465 0.84 -0.27 -7.96
C VAL A 465 1.86 0.83 -8.22
N LEU A 466 2.32 1.51 -7.18
CA LEU A 466 3.24 2.65 -7.28
C LEU A 466 4.62 2.28 -7.84
N VAL A 467 5.16 1.12 -7.43
CA VAL A 467 6.51 0.68 -7.82
C VAL A 467 6.54 -0.18 -9.10
N VAL A 468 5.38 -0.52 -9.66
CA VAL A 468 5.31 -1.34 -10.87
C VAL A 468 6.07 -0.68 -12.02
N THR A 469 6.78 -1.49 -12.80
CA THR A 469 7.52 -1.01 -13.96
C THR A 469 6.70 -1.26 -15.22
N ILE A 470 6.46 -0.20 -15.98
CA ILE A 470 5.97 -0.28 -17.35
C ILE A 470 7.19 -0.30 -18.26
N GLU A 471 7.51 -1.48 -18.79
CA GLU A 471 8.69 -1.67 -19.63
C GLU A 471 8.55 -1.02 -21.01
N ASP A 472 9.70 -0.79 -21.64
CA ASP A 472 9.77 -0.30 -23.02
C ASP A 472 9.34 -1.41 -23.98
N ALA A 473 8.74 -1.02 -25.11
CA ALA A 473 8.40 -1.95 -26.18
C ALA A 473 9.46 -1.88 -27.28
N VAL A 474 10.00 -3.05 -27.67
CA VAL A 474 10.88 -3.19 -28.83
C VAL A 474 10.08 -3.72 -30.01
N ARG A 475 10.09 -2.97 -31.11
CA ARG A 475 9.57 -3.39 -32.41
C ARG A 475 10.70 -3.60 -33.39
N LEU A 476 10.72 -4.78 -33.99
CA LEU A 476 11.67 -5.20 -35.01
C LEU A 476 10.92 -5.36 -36.33
N ARG A 477 11.49 -4.85 -37.42
CA ARG A 477 10.90 -4.94 -38.75
C ARG A 477 11.91 -5.36 -39.79
N LEU A 478 11.48 -6.19 -40.75
CA LEU A 478 12.26 -6.62 -41.90
C LEU A 478 11.78 -5.88 -43.15
N LEU A 479 12.70 -5.36 -43.95
CA LEU A 479 12.41 -4.85 -45.28
C LEU A 479 12.18 -6.04 -46.23
N ASP A 480 10.94 -6.21 -46.67
CA ASP A 480 10.54 -7.26 -47.60
C ASP A 480 10.00 -6.60 -48.88
N GLY A 481 10.80 -6.64 -49.95
CA GLY A 481 10.57 -5.84 -51.15
C GLY A 481 10.73 -4.34 -50.87
N THR A 482 9.61 -3.61 -50.87
CA THR A 482 9.58 -2.16 -50.64
C THR A 482 8.99 -1.76 -49.29
N GLU A 483 8.43 -2.71 -48.54
CA GLU A 483 7.72 -2.44 -47.28
C GLU A 483 8.40 -3.09 -46.08
N TYR A 484 8.28 -2.45 -44.92
CA TYR A 484 8.75 -3.01 -43.66
C TYR A 484 7.62 -3.81 -42.99
N LYS A 485 7.82 -5.12 -42.84
CA LYS A 485 6.91 -6.01 -42.11
C LYS A 485 7.30 -6.13 -40.64
N ASP A 486 6.33 -6.14 -39.73
CA ASP A 486 6.58 -6.38 -38.30
C ASP A 486 6.99 -7.83 -38.05
N ILE A 487 7.86 -8.06 -37.07
CA ILE A 487 8.37 -9.39 -36.73
C ILE A 487 7.26 -10.38 -36.34
N SER A 488 6.11 -9.89 -35.87
CA SER A 488 4.93 -10.72 -35.61
C SER A 488 4.34 -11.36 -36.86
N ASP A 489 4.53 -10.73 -38.02
CA ASP A 489 3.91 -11.10 -39.29
C ASP A 489 4.86 -11.92 -40.18
N LEU A 490 6.11 -12.14 -39.72
CA LEU A 490 7.15 -12.86 -40.45
C LEU A 490 7.07 -14.37 -40.26
N SER A 491 7.45 -15.11 -41.30
CA SER A 491 7.66 -16.57 -41.21
C SER A 491 8.82 -16.91 -40.26
N ALA A 492 8.91 -18.16 -39.81
CA ALA A 492 10.00 -18.59 -38.92
C ALA A 492 11.40 -18.24 -39.48
N GLY A 493 11.67 -18.55 -40.76
CA GLY A 493 12.94 -18.22 -41.41
C GLY A 493 13.20 -16.71 -41.54
N GLN A 494 12.16 -15.92 -41.86
CA GLN A 494 12.27 -14.46 -41.90
C GLN A 494 12.52 -13.85 -40.52
N ARG A 495 11.99 -14.45 -39.43
CA ARG A 495 12.32 -14.02 -38.06
C ARG A 495 13.79 -14.27 -37.76
N CYS A 496 14.34 -15.43 -38.13
CA CYS A 496 15.77 -15.70 -37.96
C CYS A 496 16.63 -14.70 -38.75
N THR A 497 16.19 -14.30 -39.94
CA THR A 497 16.82 -13.25 -40.78
C THR A 497 16.89 -11.89 -40.07
N VAL A 498 16.00 -11.62 -39.10
CA VAL A 498 16.04 -10.40 -38.27
C VAL A 498 16.86 -10.59 -37.00
N ILE A 499 16.65 -11.69 -36.28
CA ILE A 499 17.22 -11.91 -34.95
C ILE A 499 18.72 -12.20 -35.02
N LEU A 500 19.16 -13.06 -35.94
CA LEU A 500 20.56 -13.47 -36.02
C LEU A 500 21.51 -12.30 -36.28
N PRO A 501 21.29 -11.41 -37.27
CA PRO A 501 22.16 -10.25 -37.47
C PRO A 501 22.24 -9.35 -36.25
N ILE A 502 21.17 -9.20 -35.47
CA ILE A 502 21.18 -8.46 -34.20
C ILE A 502 22.08 -9.18 -33.19
N ILE A 503 21.91 -10.49 -32.98
CA ILE A 503 22.75 -11.28 -32.07
C ILE A 503 24.24 -11.14 -32.42
N PHE A 504 24.59 -11.15 -33.71
CA PHE A 504 25.98 -11.00 -34.15
C PHE A 504 26.57 -9.61 -33.94
N GLN A 505 25.76 -8.58 -33.66
CA GLN A 505 26.31 -7.27 -33.31
C GLN A 505 26.89 -7.20 -31.89
N HIS A 506 26.66 -8.20 -31.03
CA HIS A 506 27.42 -8.30 -29.78
C HIS A 506 28.88 -8.60 -30.14
N SER A 507 29.85 -7.82 -29.68
CA SER A 507 31.27 -7.97 -30.05
C SER A 507 32.18 -7.99 -28.82
N ASP A 508 31.58 -8.14 -27.65
CA ASP A 508 32.18 -7.88 -26.34
C ASP A 508 32.06 -9.10 -25.41
N ARG A 509 31.39 -10.18 -25.86
CA ARG A 509 31.19 -11.42 -25.09
C ARG A 509 31.26 -12.64 -26.00
N ILE A 510 31.68 -13.77 -25.44
CA ILE A 510 31.64 -15.09 -26.10
C ILE A 510 30.22 -15.36 -26.60
N LEU A 511 30.10 -15.84 -27.84
CA LEU A 511 28.84 -16.23 -28.44
C LEU A 511 28.75 -17.73 -28.59
N ILE A 512 27.65 -18.32 -28.13
CA ILE A 512 27.38 -19.74 -28.33
C ILE A 512 26.02 -19.89 -28.99
N ILE A 513 25.96 -20.54 -30.15
CA ILE A 513 24.71 -20.70 -30.90
C ILE A 513 24.54 -22.14 -31.34
N ASP A 514 23.36 -22.71 -31.06
CA ASP A 514 22.97 -24.03 -31.54
C ASP A 514 22.10 -23.94 -32.80
N GLN A 515 22.60 -24.52 -33.89
CA GLN A 515 21.90 -24.69 -35.17
C GLN A 515 21.17 -23.42 -35.65
N PRO A 516 21.88 -22.29 -35.80
CA PRO A 516 21.27 -21.06 -36.29
C PRO A 516 20.73 -21.19 -37.72
N GLU A 517 21.20 -22.16 -38.49
CA GLU A 517 20.80 -22.38 -39.88
C GLU A 517 19.41 -23.00 -40.07
N ASP A 518 18.85 -23.62 -39.03
CA ASP A 518 17.58 -24.33 -39.17
C ASP A 518 16.46 -23.34 -39.58
N HIS A 519 15.70 -23.73 -40.60
CA HIS A 519 14.61 -22.93 -41.19
C HIS A 519 15.05 -21.66 -41.96
N ILE A 520 16.34 -21.49 -42.23
CA ILE A 520 16.89 -20.40 -43.04
C ILE A 520 17.28 -20.91 -44.43
N ASP A 521 17.11 -20.08 -45.47
CA ASP A 521 17.59 -20.42 -46.80
C ASP A 521 19.13 -20.32 -46.92
N ASN A 522 19.70 -21.16 -47.79
CA ASN A 522 21.15 -21.20 -47.99
C ASN A 522 21.73 -19.87 -48.50
N ALA A 523 20.96 -19.06 -49.24
CA ALA A 523 21.45 -17.78 -49.74
C ALA A 523 21.70 -16.80 -48.58
N PHE A 524 20.77 -16.71 -47.62
CA PHE A 524 20.96 -15.88 -46.42
C PHE A 524 22.11 -16.38 -45.54
N ILE A 525 22.26 -17.70 -45.40
CA ILE A 525 23.39 -18.30 -44.66
C ILE A 525 24.72 -17.78 -45.24
N VAL A 526 24.87 -17.81 -46.56
CA VAL A 526 26.09 -17.39 -47.25
C VAL A 526 26.27 -15.87 -47.25
N GLU A 527 25.22 -15.12 -47.61
CA GLU A 527 25.31 -13.69 -47.83
C GLU A 527 25.37 -12.88 -46.52
N THR A 528 24.77 -13.36 -45.44
CA THR A 528 24.61 -12.56 -44.21
C THR A 528 25.18 -13.25 -42.97
N LEU A 529 24.83 -14.51 -42.71
CA LEU A 529 25.27 -15.23 -41.51
C LEU A 529 26.80 -15.41 -41.50
N ILE A 530 27.37 -15.95 -42.57
CA ILE A 530 28.82 -16.18 -42.70
C ILE A 530 29.62 -14.89 -42.59
N GLN A 531 29.16 -13.79 -43.21
CA GLN A 531 29.83 -12.49 -43.10
C GLN A 531 29.82 -11.96 -41.67
N SER A 532 28.69 -12.12 -40.97
CA SER A 532 28.53 -11.70 -39.57
C SER A 532 29.40 -12.54 -38.64
N LEU A 533 29.50 -13.86 -38.88
CA LEU A 533 30.36 -14.76 -38.13
C LEU A 533 31.83 -14.38 -38.25
N ARG A 534 32.33 -14.20 -39.49
CA ARG A 534 33.73 -13.80 -39.74
C ARG A 534 34.07 -12.51 -39.01
N LYS A 535 33.25 -11.47 -39.20
CA LYS A 535 33.49 -10.16 -38.59
C LYS A 535 33.57 -10.23 -37.05
N ARG A 536 32.73 -11.05 -36.43
CA ARG A 536 32.71 -11.18 -34.97
C ARG A 536 33.81 -12.10 -34.44
N ALA A 537 34.20 -13.13 -35.19
CA ALA A 537 35.23 -14.09 -34.79
C ALA A 537 36.59 -13.41 -34.60
N ASP A 538 36.85 -12.30 -35.30
CA ASP A 538 38.04 -11.46 -35.11
C ASP A 538 38.10 -10.82 -33.71
N ASP A 539 36.95 -10.48 -33.13
CA ASP A 539 36.86 -9.74 -31.86
C ASP A 539 36.61 -10.67 -30.65
N THR A 540 35.85 -11.77 -30.84
CA THR A 540 35.38 -12.63 -29.74
C THR A 540 35.29 -14.10 -30.13
N GLN A 541 35.40 -14.98 -29.14
CA GLN A 541 35.19 -16.42 -29.36
C GLN A 541 33.73 -16.72 -29.71
N ILE A 542 33.54 -17.52 -30.75
CA ILE A 542 32.24 -18.06 -31.16
C ILE A 542 32.30 -19.59 -31.07
N ILE A 543 31.28 -20.21 -30.48
CA ILE A 543 31.07 -21.66 -30.46
C ILE A 543 29.74 -21.93 -31.15
N LEU A 544 29.77 -22.54 -32.33
CA LEU A 544 28.59 -22.75 -33.16
C LEU A 544 28.40 -24.23 -33.42
N ALA A 545 27.24 -24.77 -33.07
CA ALA A 545 26.86 -26.12 -33.47
C ALA A 545 26.08 -26.08 -34.78
N THR A 546 26.47 -26.92 -35.75
CA THR A 546 25.82 -26.96 -37.06
C THR A 546 25.82 -28.37 -37.64
N HIS A 547 24.90 -28.59 -38.57
CA HIS A 547 24.91 -29.73 -39.49
C HIS A 547 25.16 -29.31 -40.95
N ASN A 548 25.33 -28.01 -41.22
CA ASN A 548 25.56 -27.46 -42.55
C ASN A 548 27.06 -27.32 -42.83
N ALA A 549 27.56 -28.08 -43.81
CA ALA A 549 28.97 -28.09 -44.20
C ALA A 549 29.48 -26.73 -44.72
N ASN A 550 28.59 -25.83 -45.17
CA ASN A 550 28.98 -24.50 -45.65
C ASN A 550 29.47 -23.60 -44.52
N ILE A 551 28.94 -23.73 -43.29
CA ILE A 551 29.30 -22.84 -42.18
C ILE A 551 30.77 -22.96 -41.77
N PRO A 552 31.35 -24.15 -41.49
CA PRO A 552 32.76 -24.23 -41.13
C PRO A 552 33.70 -23.79 -42.27
N VAL A 553 33.37 -24.13 -43.53
CA VAL A 553 34.23 -23.84 -44.69
C VAL A 553 34.17 -22.36 -45.07
N LEU A 554 32.96 -21.85 -45.34
CA LEU A 554 32.79 -20.45 -45.74
C LEU A 554 32.92 -19.52 -44.54
N GLY A 555 32.66 -19.96 -43.31
CA GLY A 555 32.93 -19.19 -42.10
C GLY A 555 34.41 -19.05 -41.78
N ASN A 556 35.29 -19.83 -42.41
CA ASN A 556 36.71 -19.93 -42.08
C ASN A 556 36.93 -20.30 -40.61
N ALA A 557 36.35 -21.42 -40.19
CA ALA A 557 36.43 -21.88 -38.80
C ALA A 557 37.88 -22.05 -38.33
N ASP A 558 38.24 -21.45 -37.20
CA ASP A 558 39.54 -21.62 -36.56
C ASP A 558 39.71 -23.04 -36.01
N TRP A 559 38.61 -23.67 -35.59
CA TRP A 559 38.62 -24.98 -34.98
C TRP A 559 37.36 -25.77 -35.31
N VAL A 560 37.51 -27.01 -35.77
CA VAL A 560 36.41 -27.91 -36.14
C VAL A 560 36.41 -29.11 -35.20
N VAL A 561 35.27 -29.36 -34.57
CA VAL A 561 35.09 -30.44 -33.61
C VAL A 561 34.00 -31.37 -34.10
N GLN A 562 34.33 -32.64 -34.36
CA GLN A 562 33.35 -33.66 -34.71
C GLN A 562 32.90 -34.43 -33.49
N LEU A 563 31.61 -34.34 -33.16
CA LEU A 563 30.96 -35.17 -32.16
C LEU A 563 30.34 -36.40 -32.83
N VAL A 564 30.58 -37.58 -32.24
CA VAL A 564 30.03 -38.87 -32.63
C VAL A 564 29.28 -39.51 -31.47
N SER A 565 28.42 -40.49 -31.75
CA SER A 565 27.68 -41.22 -30.74
C SER A 565 27.55 -42.69 -31.13
N ASP A 566 27.68 -43.58 -30.14
CA ASP A 566 27.40 -45.01 -30.27
C ASP A 566 25.94 -45.36 -29.91
N GLY A 567 25.10 -44.34 -29.69
CA GLY A 567 23.72 -44.47 -29.23
C GLY A 567 23.54 -44.51 -27.72
N ARG A 568 24.64 -44.63 -26.95
CA ARG A 568 24.65 -44.59 -25.47
C ARG A 568 25.47 -43.43 -24.92
N HIS A 569 26.60 -43.13 -25.55
CA HIS A 569 27.49 -42.05 -25.17
C HIS A 569 27.92 -41.23 -26.39
N GLY A 570 28.04 -39.92 -26.21
CA GLY A 570 28.64 -39.00 -27.17
C GLY A 570 30.11 -38.74 -26.84
N SER A 571 30.97 -38.65 -27.86
CA SER A 571 32.40 -38.36 -27.69
C SER A 571 32.94 -37.47 -28.83
N VAL A 572 34.11 -36.87 -28.60
CA VAL A 572 34.85 -36.13 -29.63
C VAL A 572 35.64 -37.13 -30.48
N ALA A 573 35.32 -37.21 -31.76
CA ALA A 573 36.11 -37.99 -32.71
C ALA A 573 37.35 -37.21 -33.16
N ILE A 574 37.18 -35.93 -33.48
CA ILE A 574 38.20 -35.05 -34.05
C ILE A 574 38.05 -33.65 -33.46
N ALA A 575 39.17 -32.97 -33.20
CA ALA A 575 39.24 -31.56 -32.86
C ALA A 575 40.51 -30.98 -33.50
N GLU A 576 40.38 -30.36 -34.67
CA GLU A 576 41.49 -29.94 -35.53
C GLU A 576 41.21 -28.57 -36.19
N PRO A 577 42.24 -27.85 -36.69
CA PRO A 577 42.06 -26.72 -37.59
C PRO A 577 41.28 -27.10 -38.86
N LEU A 578 40.68 -26.13 -39.55
CA LEU A 578 39.89 -26.35 -40.76
C LEU A 578 40.64 -27.14 -41.86
N GLU A 579 41.94 -26.88 -42.03
CA GLU A 579 42.79 -27.53 -43.02
C GLU A 579 43.30 -28.91 -42.58
N GLY A 580 43.01 -29.33 -41.35
CA GLY A 580 43.37 -30.65 -40.84
C GLY A 580 42.68 -31.75 -41.64
N LEU A 581 43.40 -32.83 -41.95
CA LEU A 581 42.85 -33.95 -42.72
C LEU A 581 41.64 -34.58 -42.03
N GLY A 582 41.63 -34.62 -40.69
CA GLY A 582 40.49 -35.07 -39.91
C GLY A 582 39.29 -34.13 -40.08
N ALA A 583 39.49 -32.82 -39.94
CA ALA A 583 38.44 -31.81 -40.12
C ALA A 583 37.82 -31.86 -41.52
N VAL A 584 38.64 -31.92 -42.58
CA VAL A 584 38.18 -32.03 -43.98
C VAL A 584 37.34 -33.31 -44.18
N GLY A 585 37.79 -34.44 -43.63
CA GLY A 585 37.06 -35.70 -43.68
C GLY A 585 35.71 -35.61 -42.93
N ALA A 586 35.70 -35.00 -41.75
CA ALA A 586 34.51 -34.82 -40.94
C ALA A 586 33.49 -33.89 -41.61
N ILE A 587 33.92 -32.76 -42.17
CA ILE A 587 33.05 -31.84 -42.93
C ILE A 587 32.47 -32.54 -44.16
N THR A 588 33.30 -33.30 -44.88
CA THR A 588 32.85 -34.09 -46.03
C THR A 588 31.77 -35.10 -45.65
N SER A 589 31.82 -35.65 -44.43
CA SER A 589 30.84 -36.63 -43.94
C SER A 589 29.46 -36.04 -43.62
N ILE A 590 29.39 -34.75 -43.28
CA ILE A 590 28.13 -34.04 -43.04
C ILE A 590 27.60 -33.32 -44.29
N MET A 591 28.38 -33.29 -45.37
CA MET A 591 27.97 -32.71 -46.64
C MET A 591 26.86 -33.54 -47.28
N GLU A 592 25.76 -32.88 -47.65
CA GLU A 592 24.61 -33.54 -48.27
C GLU A 592 25.01 -34.24 -49.58
N GLY A 593 24.76 -35.56 -49.65
CA GLY A 593 25.16 -36.42 -50.77
C GLY A 593 26.64 -36.84 -50.78
N GLY A 594 27.44 -36.37 -49.82
CA GLY A 594 28.85 -36.72 -49.64
C GLY A 594 29.77 -36.24 -50.77
N LEU A 595 31.05 -36.63 -50.70
CA LEU A 595 32.10 -36.18 -51.63
C LEU A 595 31.77 -36.41 -53.10
N ARG A 596 31.12 -37.53 -53.40
CA ARG A 596 30.77 -37.91 -54.77
C ARG A 596 29.74 -36.96 -55.37
N ALA A 597 28.63 -36.69 -54.67
CA ALA A 597 27.61 -35.78 -55.15
C ALA A 597 28.13 -34.34 -55.31
N PHE A 598 29.10 -33.93 -54.47
CA PHE A 598 29.79 -32.65 -54.66
C PHE A 598 30.63 -32.64 -55.95
N ARG A 599 31.46 -33.66 -56.19
CA ARG A 599 32.27 -33.77 -57.41
C ARG A 599 31.42 -33.81 -58.68
N ASP A 600 30.32 -34.57 -58.65
CA ASP A 600 29.41 -34.68 -59.79
C ASP A 600 28.76 -33.30 -60.09
N ARG A 601 28.37 -32.54 -59.05
CA ARG A 601 27.87 -31.16 -59.21
C ARG A 601 28.95 -30.19 -59.71
N ALA A 602 30.16 -30.26 -59.15
CA ALA A 602 31.27 -29.41 -59.56
C ALA A 602 31.61 -29.65 -61.04
N SER A 603 31.76 -30.92 -61.45
CA SER A 603 31.98 -31.29 -62.86
C SER A 603 30.84 -30.79 -63.74
N PHE A 604 29.58 -30.96 -63.32
CA PHE A 604 28.43 -30.46 -64.09
C PHE A 604 28.51 -28.95 -64.32
N TYR A 605 28.85 -28.14 -63.31
CA TYR A 605 28.98 -26.69 -63.46
C TYR A 605 30.21 -26.29 -64.28
N ASP A 606 31.36 -26.95 -64.07
CA ASP A 606 32.58 -26.72 -64.85
C ASP A 606 32.34 -27.01 -66.34
N ASP A 607 31.62 -28.10 -66.65
CA ASP A 607 31.27 -28.52 -68.02
C ASP A 607 30.27 -27.57 -68.71
N HIS A 608 29.49 -26.79 -67.94
CA HIS A 608 28.47 -25.87 -68.45
C HIS A 608 28.83 -24.39 -68.31
N ALA A 609 30.08 -24.09 -67.89
CA ALA A 609 30.67 -22.75 -67.79
C ALA A 609 29.68 -21.65 -67.33
N LEU A 610 29.31 -21.68 -66.05
CA LEU A 610 28.69 -20.56 -65.34
C LEU A 610 29.71 -19.69 -64.64
#